data_AF-A0AAV6FS15-F1
#
_entry.id   AF-A0AAV6FS15-F1
#
_cell.length_a   1.000
_cell.length_b   1.000
_cell.length_c   1.000
_cell.angle_alpha   90.00
_cell.angle_beta   90.00
_cell.angle_gamma   90.00
#
_symmetry.space_group_name_H-M   'P 1'
#
loop_
_entity.id
_entity.type
_entity.pdbx_description
1 polymer ?
#
loop_
_entity_poly.entity_id
_entity_poly.type
_entity_poly.pdbx_seq_one_letter_code
_entity_poly.pdbx_strand_id
1 'polypeptide(L)' 'MILLWSDDGCGGTLRGQSGVINSPNYPQEYSNNADCTWTILAEPGDTIALVFSDFQLEDDYDVLEVSGTEGSSQW' A
#
# COMPACT_ATOMS: atom_id res chain seq x y z
N MET A 1 -4.51 17.01 9.95
CA MET A 1 -3.75 17.48 8.77
C MET A 1 -3.26 16.23 8.06
N ILE A 2 -3.98 15.84 7.00
CA ILE A 2 -3.72 14.60 6.26
C ILE A 2 -2.83 14.99 5.08
N LEU A 3 -1.61 14.44 5.03
CA LEU A 3 -0.78 14.48 3.83
C LEU A 3 -0.79 13.05 3.28
N LEU A 4 -1.50 12.81 2.18
CA LEU A 4 -1.49 11.54 1.43
C LEU A 4 -1.03 11.78 0.00
N TRP A 5 0.19 12.29 -0.19
CA TRP A 5 0.83 12.28 -1.50
C TRP A 5 2.34 12.12 -1.29
N SER A 6 2.90 11.01 -1.78
CA SER A 6 4.34 10.87 -2.02
C SER A 6 4.58 11.34 -3.45
N ASP A 7 5.60 12.16 -3.68
CA ASP A 7 5.82 12.97 -4.91
C ASP A 7 5.89 12.17 -6.23
N ASP A 8 6.03 10.84 -6.18
CA ASP A 8 6.05 9.95 -7.37
C ASP A 8 4.94 8.88 -7.39
N GLY A 9 4.01 8.88 -6.42
CA GLY A 9 2.90 7.90 -6.34
C GLY A 9 3.30 6.44 -6.08
N CYS A 10 4.58 6.09 -6.24
CA CYS A 10 5.16 4.77 -6.08
C CYS A 10 5.85 4.64 -4.71
N GLY A 11 5.06 4.44 -3.66
CA GLY A 11 5.55 4.19 -2.30
C GLY A 11 5.51 5.39 -1.35
N GLY A 12 6.02 5.18 -0.14
CA GLY A 12 6.07 6.18 0.93
C GLY A 12 5.47 5.69 2.26
N THR A 13 5.49 6.54 3.28
CA THR A 13 4.90 6.21 4.59
C THR A 13 3.52 6.84 4.73
N LEU A 14 2.52 6.00 5.00
CA LEU A 14 1.12 6.41 5.16
C LEU A 14 0.73 6.35 6.64
N ARG A 15 0.03 7.40 7.07
CA ARG A 15 -0.52 7.54 8.43
C ARG A 15 -1.92 8.11 8.33
N GLY A 16 -2.81 7.66 9.20
CA GLY A 16 -4.18 8.14 9.28
C GLY A 16 -5.16 7.01 9.55
N GLN A 17 -6.41 7.38 9.82
CA GLN A 17 -7.47 6.42 10.11
C GLN A 17 -7.93 5.62 8.88
N SER A 18 -7.76 6.19 7.68
CA SER A 18 -8.06 5.55 6.40
C SER A 18 -7.34 6.26 5.26
N GLY A 19 -7.25 5.60 4.10
CA GLY A 19 -6.64 6.13 2.89
C GLY A 19 -6.83 5.17 1.71
N VAL A 20 -6.35 5.59 0.55
CA VAL A 20 -6.35 4.78 -0.68
C VAL A 20 -4.93 4.74 -1.22
N ILE A 21 -4.49 3.54 -1.61
CA ILE A 21 -3.26 3.31 -2.35
C ILE A 21 -3.68 2.91 -3.76
N ASN A 22 -3.08 3.55 -4.76
CA ASN A 22 -3.24 3.18 -6.15
C ASN A 22 -1.89 2.77 -6.73
N SER A 23 -1.90 1.94 -7.77
CA SER A 23 -0.72 1.73 -8.59
C SER A 23 -0.24 3.06 -9.19
N PRO A 24 1.05 3.19 -9.53
CA PRO A 24 1.52 4.31 -10.33
C PRO A 24 0.68 4.39 -11.61
N ASN A 25 0.30 5.62 -12.00
CA ASN A 25 -0.51 5.93 -13.18
C ASN A 25 -1.98 5.50 -13.15
N TYR A 26 -2.48 4.86 -12.09
CA TYR A 26 -3.89 4.47 -12.01
C TYR A 26 -4.83 5.65 -12.37
N PRO A 27 -5.83 5.46 -13.25
CA PRO A 27 -6.38 4.19 -13.72
C PRO A 27 -5.71 3.63 -14.99
N GLN A 28 -4.59 4.18 -15.44
CA GLN A 28 -3.79 3.60 -16.52
C GLN A 28 -2.91 2.48 -15.98
N GLU A 29 -2.35 1.68 -16.90
CA GLU A 29 -1.39 0.62 -16.56
C GLU A 29 -0.15 1.18 -15.86
N TYR A 30 0.37 0.42 -14.90
CA TYR A 30 1.63 0.73 -14.25
C TYR A 30 2.79 0.53 -15.24
N SER A 31 3.87 1.28 -15.06
CA SER A 31 5.06 1.15 -15.90
C SER A 31 5.75 -0.19 -15.67
N ASN A 32 6.38 -0.73 -16.72
CA ASN A 32 7.24 -1.92 -16.59
C ASN A 32 8.28 -1.73 -15.49
N ASN A 33 8.57 -2.82 -14.76
CA ASN A 33 9.58 -2.85 -13.70
C ASN A 33 9.30 -1.86 -12.55
N ALA A 34 8.03 -1.53 -12.30
CA ALA A 34 7.64 -0.75 -11.13
C ALA A 34 8.00 -1.52 -9.84
N ASP A 35 8.72 -0.86 -8.95
CA ASP A 35 9.09 -1.38 -7.63
C ASP A 35 8.68 -0.34 -6.58
N CYS A 36 7.49 -0.54 -6.01
CA CYS A 36 6.85 0.41 -5.10
C CYS A 36 6.67 -0.20 -3.72
N THR A 37 7.07 0.52 -2.68
CA THR A 37 6.87 0.10 -1.29
C THR A 37 6.12 1.16 -0.50
N TRP A 38 4.94 0.81 0.02
CA TRP A 38 4.17 1.65 0.94
C TRP A 38 4.23 1.08 2.35
N THR A 39 4.61 1.91 3.31
CA THR A 39 4.64 1.57 4.74
C THR A 39 3.43 2.19 5.43
N ILE A 40 2.49 1.38 5.88
CA ILE A 40 1.30 1.85 6.61
C ILE A 40 1.59 1.76 8.11
N LEU A 41 1.43 2.86 8.82
CA LEU A 41 1.67 2.95 10.27
C LEU A 41 0.37 3.21 11.02
N ALA A 42 0.02 2.29 11.92
CA ALA A 42 -1.08 2.41 12.87
C ALA A 42 -0.56 2.70 14.29
N GLU A 43 -1.40 3.25 15.15
CA GLU A 43 -1.06 3.43 16.56
C GLU A 43 -1.12 2.09 17.31
N PRO A 44 -0.40 1.94 18.44
CA PRO A 44 -0.46 0.72 19.23
C PRO A 44 -1.90 0.38 19.66
N GLY A 45 -2.34 -0.83 19.35
CA GLY A 45 -3.70 -1.30 19.63
C GLY A 45 -4.68 -1.15 18.46
N ASP A 46 -4.31 -0.41 17.42
CA ASP A 46 -5.10 -0.35 16.19
C ASP A 46 -4.79 -1.55 15.27
N THR A 47 -5.77 -1.90 14.43
CA THR A 47 -5.62 -2.93 13.40
C THR A 47 -5.71 -2.30 12.02
N ILE A 48 -4.80 -2.67 11.12
CA ILE A 48 -4.84 -2.26 9.72
C ILE A 48 -5.72 -3.25 8.95
N ALA A 49 -6.78 -2.75 8.32
CA ALA A 49 -7.60 -3.51 7.38
C ALA A 49 -7.27 -3.07 5.94
N LEU A 50 -6.96 -4.04 5.08
CA LEU A 50 -6.70 -3.82 3.66
C LEU A 50 -7.84 -4.43 2.82
N VAL A 51 -8.29 -3.68 1.82
CA VAL A 51 -9.32 -4.11 0.87
C VAL A 51 -8.85 -3.81 -0.54
N PHE A 52 -8.74 -4.85 -1.36
CA PHE A 52 -8.47 -4.72 -2.79
C PHE A 52 -9.79 -4.50 -3.53
N SER A 53 -10.01 -3.26 -3.97
CA SER A 53 -11.22 -2.88 -4.72
C SER A 53 -11.06 -3.04 -6.23
N ASP A 54 -9.84 -2.94 -6.73
CA ASP A 54 -9.43 -3.16 -8.11
C ASP A 54 -8.03 -3.81 -8.07
N PHE A 55 -7.86 -4.96 -8.74
CA PHE A 55 -6.63 -5.74 -8.67
C PHE A 55 -6.40 -6.54 -9.95
N GLN A 56 -5.39 -6.13 -10.71
CA GLN A 56 -4.94 -6.78 -11.93
C GLN A 56 -3.41 -6.60 -12.04
N LEU A 57 -2.69 -7.70 -12.24
CA LEU A 57 -1.24 -7.75 -12.45
C LEU A 57 -0.93 -8.59 -13.70
N GLU A 58 0.28 -8.48 -14.23
CA GLU A 58 0.78 -9.36 -15.30
C GLU A 58 1.00 -10.78 -14.76
N ASP A 59 0.27 -11.76 -15.32
CA ASP A 59 0.36 -13.17 -14.94
C ASP A 59 1.80 -13.69 -15.09
N ASP A 60 2.28 -14.49 -14.14
CA ASP A 60 3.62 -15.11 -14.07
C ASP A 60 4.82 -14.13 -13.91
N TYR A 61 4.62 -12.82 -14.01
CA TYR A 61 5.70 -11.82 -13.95
C TYR A 61 5.63 -10.92 -12.71
N ASP A 62 4.45 -10.44 -12.36
CA ASP A 62 4.27 -9.42 -11.33
C ASP A 62 3.62 -9.98 -10.07
N VAL A 63 4.02 -9.44 -8.91
CA VAL A 63 3.53 -9.86 -7.60
C VAL A 63 3.27 -8.64 -6.72
N LEU A 64 2.16 -8.66 -5.98
CA LEU A 64 1.96 -7.80 -4.82
C LEU A 64 2.26 -8.59 -3.55
N GLU A 65 3.22 -8.11 -2.76
CA GLU A 65 3.53 -8.65 -1.44
C GLU A 65 2.96 -7.77 -0.33
N VAL A 66 2.28 -8.39 0.63
CA VAL A 66 1.83 -7.73 1.86
C VAL A 66 2.56 -8.37 3.03
N SER A 67 3.46 -7.62 3.65
CA SER A 67 4.17 -8.03 4.87
C SER A 67 3.82 -7.11 6.04
N GLY A 68 3.71 -7.72 7.22
CA GLY A 68 3.49 -7.02 8.49
C GLY A 68 4.64 -7.26 9.44
N THR A 69 4.78 -6.41 10.46
CA THR A 69 5.65 -6.71 11.59
C THR A 69 4.88 -7.57 12.60
N GLU A 70 5.45 -8.70 13.00
CA GLU A 70 4.96 -9.60 14.06
C GLU A 70 5.04 -8.91 15.45
N GLY A 71 4.31 -7.80 15.62
CA GLY A 71 4.54 -6.85 16.69
C GLY A 71 3.27 -6.23 17.27
N SER A 72 2.20 -7.02 17.43
CA SER A 72 1.14 -6.81 18.46
C SER A 72 -0.09 -7.72 18.33
N SER A 73 -0.01 -8.88 17.66
CA SER A 73 -0.97 -9.95 17.93
C SER A 73 -0.59 -10.68 19.22
N GLN A 74 -0.66 -9.98 20.35
CA GLN A 74 -0.80 -10.64 21.66
C GLN A 74 -2.26 -10.53 22.05
N TRP A 75 -2.99 -11.63 21.83
CA TRP A 75 -4.21 -11.93 22.55
C TRP A 75 -3.90 -12.21 24.02
#